data_AF-A0AAD7UXN2-F1
#
_entry.id   AF-A0AAD7UXN2-F1
#
_cell.length_a   1.000
_cell.length_b   1.000
_cell.length_c   1.000
_cell.angle_alpha   90.00
_cell.angle_beta   90.00
_cell.angle_gamma   90.00
#
_symmetry.space_group_name_H-M   'P 1'
#
loop_
_entity.id
_entity.type
_entity.pdbx_description
1 polymer ?
#
loop_
_entity_poly.entity_id
_entity_poly.type
_entity_poly.pdbx_seq_one_letter_code
_entity_poly.pdbx_strand_id
1 'polypeptide(L)'
;MNDSVSILVAVVLILVALRWMLGGSQQLPEQQGNARRGSPRRPQHRATPQMIEMVRNVFPNIPTAAIVADLQRTGNVERTIDNALRDGGLPLPPPPTPPPTTNNNSNEASSSSSNAQSSSHFSNLVQRYHLEKADGSQELAEPEKVWGTTADKRQEVLRKRKEFMVLQARRKMMEKQKEKEQQKTSSPTTTMATATEEEEEEKSENPTYDEMSVEQLNALSPEERRQQLLDALERRNVNS
;
A
#
# COMPACT_ATOMS: atom_id res chain seq x y z
N MET A 1 -14.33 45.14 35.00
CA MET A 1 -13.50 44.55 33.91
C MET A 1 -13.20 43.08 34.18
N ASN A 2 -12.96 42.69 35.44
CA ASN A 2 -12.59 41.33 35.81
C ASN A 2 -13.75 40.33 35.64
N ASP A 3 -15.00 40.73 35.91
CA ASP A 3 -16.17 39.87 35.71
C ASP A 3 -16.39 39.47 34.26
N SER A 4 -16.19 40.40 33.32
CA SER A 4 -16.30 40.14 31.89
C SER A 4 -15.23 39.15 31.40
N VAL A 5 -14.04 39.17 32.01
CA VAL A 5 -12.96 38.22 31.71
C VAL A 5 -13.28 36.85 32.27
N SER A 6 -13.76 36.75 33.52
CA SER A 6 -14.20 35.48 34.11
C SER A 6 -15.34 34.83 33.33
N ILE A 7 -16.31 35.62 32.84
CA ILE A 7 -17.41 35.13 32.00
C ILE A 7 -16.87 34.60 30.66
N LEU A 8 -15.94 35.29 30.00
CA LEU A 8 -15.34 34.80 28.76
C LEU A 8 -14.58 33.48 28.96
N VAL A 9 -13.82 33.36 30.04
CA VAL A 9 -13.08 32.12 30.37
C VAL A 9 -14.05 30.97 30.64
N ALA A 10 -15.14 31.21 31.38
CA ALA A 10 -16.17 30.21 31.65
C ALA A 10 -16.86 29.72 30.36
N VAL A 11 -17.22 30.64 29.45
CA VAL A 11 -17.84 30.29 28.16
C VAL A 11 -16.90 29.46 27.29
N VAL A 12 -15.60 29.79 27.26
CA VAL A 12 -14.60 29.01 26.50
C VAL A 12 -14.44 27.61 27.08
N LEU A 13 -14.37 27.46 28.41
CA LEU A 13 -14.28 26.15 29.06
C LEU A 13 -15.52 25.29 28.79
N ILE A 14 -16.71 25.89 28.81
CA ILE A 14 -17.97 25.20 28.48
C ILE A 14 -17.98 24.77 27.01
N LEU A 15 -17.52 25.62 26.09
CA LEU A 15 -17.43 25.25 24.66
C LEU A 15 -16.40 24.15 24.41
N VAL A 16 -15.26 24.14 25.13
CA VAL A 16 -14.27 23.06 25.04
C VAL A 16 -14.84 21.75 25.61
N ALA A 17 -15.58 21.82 26.72
CA ALA A 17 -16.25 20.65 27.30
C ALA A 17 -17.34 20.11 26.37
N LEU A 18 -18.16 20.99 25.76
CA LEU A 18 -19.15 20.61 24.76
C LEU A 18 -18.50 20.08 23.47
N ARG A 19 -17.38 20.64 23.02
CA ARG A 19 -16.61 20.14 21.87
C ARG A 19 -16.11 18.72 22.11
N TRP A 20 -15.73 18.40 23.34
CA TRP A 20 -15.32 17.06 23.76
C TRP A 20 -16.51 16.11 23.95
N MET A 21 -17.61 16.60 24.51
CA MET A 21 -18.79 15.79 24.85
C MET A 21 -19.73 15.54 23.66
N LEU A 22 -19.80 16.45 22.68
CA LEU A 22 -20.55 16.28 21.42
C LEU A 22 -19.66 15.84 20.25
N GLY A 23 -18.33 15.88 20.38
CA GLY A 23 -17.37 15.58 19.31
C GLY A 23 -16.53 14.31 19.53
N GLY A 24 -16.84 13.51 20.56
CA GLY A 24 -16.08 12.31 20.90
C GLY A 24 -16.63 11.04 20.26
N SER A 25 -16.20 10.72 19.02
CA SER A 25 -15.94 9.36 18.51
C SER A 25 -15.85 9.33 16.98
N GLN A 26 -14.74 9.81 16.42
CA GLN A 26 -14.22 9.21 15.18
C GLN A 26 -13.13 8.25 15.60
N GLN A 27 -13.56 7.02 15.82
CA GLN A 27 -12.72 5.86 16.03
C GLN A 27 -11.83 5.72 14.79
N LEU A 28 -10.52 5.84 15.00
CA LEU A 28 -9.51 5.58 14.00
C LEU A 28 -9.60 4.10 13.60
N PRO A 29 -9.86 3.71 12.34
CA PRO A 29 -9.57 2.36 11.92
C PRO A 29 -8.04 2.30 11.76
N GLU A 30 -7.37 1.64 12.70
CA GLU A 30 -6.18 0.89 12.37
C GLU A 30 -6.57 -0.12 11.29
N GLN A 31 -6.18 0.16 10.04
CA GLN A 31 -6.11 -0.87 9.00
C GLN A 31 -4.70 -0.88 8.43
N GLN A 32 -3.90 -1.72 9.07
CA GLN A 32 -2.95 -2.63 8.45
C GLN A 32 -3.44 -3.07 7.06
N GLY A 33 -2.67 -2.78 6.01
CA GLY A 33 -3.03 -3.25 4.67
C GLY A 33 -2.37 -2.50 3.53
N ASN A 34 -1.33 -3.10 2.98
CA ASN A 34 -0.55 -2.67 1.84
C ASN A 34 -1.40 -2.65 0.55
N ALA A 35 -2.21 -1.61 0.30
CA ALA A 35 -3.02 -1.49 -0.90
C ALA A 35 -2.36 -0.57 -1.95
N ARG A 36 -1.94 -1.21 -3.03
CA ARG A 36 -1.29 -0.65 -4.21
C ARG A 36 -2.15 0.46 -4.85
N ARG A 37 -1.49 1.56 -5.21
CA ARG A 37 -2.09 2.79 -5.76
C ARG A 37 -2.51 2.60 -7.23
N GLY A 38 -3.59 1.85 -7.47
CA GLY A 38 -4.46 2.10 -8.61
C GLY A 38 -5.36 3.30 -8.29
N SER A 39 -5.92 3.97 -9.31
CA SER A 39 -7.11 4.81 -9.12
C SER A 39 -8.09 4.04 -8.22
N PRO A 40 -8.78 4.65 -7.24
CA PRO A 40 -9.78 3.93 -6.47
C PRO A 40 -10.83 3.44 -7.47
N ARG A 41 -10.68 2.19 -7.93
CA ARG A 41 -11.71 1.48 -8.66
C ARG A 41 -12.83 1.44 -7.64
N ARG A 42 -13.80 2.35 -7.82
CA ARG A 42 -15.02 2.34 -7.00
C ARG A 42 -15.49 0.89 -6.99
N PRO A 43 -15.78 0.31 -5.82
CA PRO A 43 -16.24 -1.06 -5.74
C PRO A 43 -17.37 -1.21 -6.75
N GLN A 44 -17.12 -1.99 -7.81
CA GLN A 44 -18.13 -2.21 -8.83
C GLN A 44 -19.15 -3.14 -8.18
N HIS A 45 -20.35 -2.62 -7.95
CA HIS A 45 -21.42 -3.41 -7.39
C HIS A 45 -21.86 -4.45 -8.41
N ARG A 46 -22.28 -5.63 -7.94
CA ARG A 46 -22.85 -6.64 -8.83
C ARG A 46 -24.29 -6.23 -9.17
N ALA A 47 -24.56 -5.96 -10.44
CA ALA A 47 -25.92 -5.76 -10.91
C ALA A 47 -26.62 -7.13 -10.97
N THR A 48 -27.66 -7.32 -10.15
CA THR A 48 -28.46 -8.55 -10.19
C THR A 48 -29.54 -8.45 -11.28
N PRO A 49 -29.96 -9.58 -11.88
CA PRO A 49 -31.03 -9.58 -12.90
C PRO A 49 -32.33 -8.94 -12.41
N GLN A 50 -32.69 -9.16 -11.15
CA GLN A 50 -33.89 -8.60 -10.53
C GLN A 50 -33.85 -7.07 -10.45
N MET A 51 -32.69 -6.49 -10.12
CA MET A 51 -32.52 -5.03 -10.10
C MET A 51 -32.68 -4.43 -11.50
N ILE A 52 -32.20 -5.12 -12.53
CA ILE A 52 -32.30 -4.67 -13.92
C ILE A 52 -33.75 -4.70 -14.38
N GLU A 53 -34.49 -5.77 -14.08
CA GLU A 53 -35.92 -5.89 -14.42
C GLU A 53 -36.77 -4.80 -13.75
N MET A 54 -36.50 -4.50 -12.48
CA MET A 54 -37.23 -3.44 -11.77
C MET A 54 -37.04 -2.07 -12.43
N VAL A 55 -35.80 -1.70 -12.79
CA VAL A 55 -35.53 -0.45 -13.52
C VAL A 55 -36.17 -0.46 -14.91
N ARG A 56 -36.13 -1.62 -15.60
CA ARG A 56 -36.72 -1.78 -16.94
C ARG A 56 -38.25 -1.64 -16.95
N ASN A 57 -38.93 -2.08 -15.88
CA ASN A 57 -40.38 -1.93 -15.75
C ASN A 57 -40.79 -0.46 -15.63
N VAL A 58 -39.97 0.38 -15.00
CA VAL A 58 -40.19 1.83 -14.89
C VAL A 58 -39.78 2.55 -16.18
N PHE A 59 -38.65 2.14 -16.78
CA PHE A 59 -38.08 2.76 -17.98
C PHE A 59 -37.89 1.74 -19.11
N PRO A 60 -38.93 1.45 -19.90
CA PRO A 60 -38.84 0.50 -21.01
C PRO A 60 -37.97 1.02 -22.17
N ASN A 61 -37.77 2.34 -22.25
CA ASN A 61 -37.01 3.00 -23.32
C ASN A 61 -35.49 3.03 -23.06
N ILE A 62 -35.03 2.68 -21.85
CA ILE A 62 -33.61 2.72 -21.50
C ILE A 62 -32.97 1.36 -21.82
N PRO A 63 -31.83 1.32 -22.52
CA PRO A 63 -31.16 0.07 -22.86
C PRO A 63 -30.62 -0.63 -21.61
N THR A 64 -30.73 -1.96 -21.58
CA THR A 64 -30.27 -2.81 -20.46
C THR A 64 -28.79 -2.62 -20.15
N ALA A 65 -27.95 -2.37 -21.16
CA ALA A 65 -26.53 -2.09 -20.98
C ALA A 65 -26.26 -0.83 -20.13
N ALA A 66 -27.06 0.24 -20.32
CA ALA A 66 -26.93 1.46 -19.54
C ALA A 66 -27.41 1.26 -18.09
N ILE A 67 -28.49 0.49 -17.91
CA ILE A 67 -29.00 0.11 -16.59
C ILE A 67 -27.95 -0.68 -15.82
N VAL A 68 -27.33 -1.69 -16.45
CA VAL A 68 -26.27 -2.50 -15.83
C VAL A 68 -25.07 -1.63 -15.44
N ALA A 69 -24.63 -0.75 -16.33
CA ALA A 69 -23.49 0.12 -16.07
C ALA A 69 -23.76 1.09 -14.90
N ASP A 70 -24.95 1.70 -14.84
CA ASP A 70 -25.28 2.58 -13.72
C ASP A 70 -25.52 1.80 -12.42
N LEU A 71 -26.16 0.63 -12.46
CA LEU A 71 -26.32 -0.25 -11.29
C LEU A 71 -24.98 -0.74 -10.75
N GLN A 72 -23.99 -1.00 -11.61
CA GLN A 72 -22.62 -1.32 -11.19
C GLN A 72 -21.94 -0.14 -10.48
N ARG A 73 -22.33 1.09 -10.82
CA ARG A 73 -21.82 2.33 -10.23
C ARG A 73 -22.54 2.72 -8.94
N THR A 74 -23.86 2.56 -8.87
CA THR A 74 -24.71 3.00 -7.75
C THR A 74 -24.95 1.91 -6.72
N GLY A 75 -25.02 0.65 -7.15
CA GLY A 75 -25.39 -0.50 -6.32
C GLY A 75 -26.84 -0.51 -5.84
N ASN A 76 -27.68 0.43 -6.26
CA ASN A 76 -29.06 0.56 -5.79
C ASN A 76 -30.00 0.99 -6.93
N VAL A 77 -31.13 0.31 -7.04
CA VAL A 77 -32.20 0.55 -8.03
C VAL A 77 -32.76 1.96 -7.90
N GLU A 78 -33.10 2.40 -6.69
CA GLU A 78 -33.71 3.72 -6.46
C GLU A 78 -32.80 4.86 -6.93
N ARG A 79 -31.49 4.75 -6.66
CA ARG A 79 -30.51 5.73 -7.14
C ARG A 79 -30.38 5.75 -8.65
N THR A 80 -30.50 4.59 -9.29
CA THR A 80 -30.46 4.49 -10.76
C THR A 80 -31.73 5.05 -11.38
N ILE A 81 -32.89 4.88 -10.73
CA ILE A 81 -34.15 5.52 -11.13
C ILE A 81 -34.03 7.04 -11.01
N ASP A 82 -33.53 7.56 -9.88
CA ASP A 82 -33.29 8.99 -9.68
C ASP A 82 -32.34 9.57 -10.73
N ASN A 83 -31.25 8.88 -11.05
CA ASN A 83 -30.30 9.31 -12.08
C ASN A 83 -30.97 9.34 -13.46
N ALA A 84 -31.73 8.31 -13.80
CA ALA A 84 -32.47 8.25 -15.06
C ALA A 84 -33.48 9.39 -15.20
N LEU A 85 -34.15 9.79 -14.11
CA LEU A 85 -35.07 10.93 -14.09
C LEU A 85 -34.36 12.27 -14.22
N ARG A 86 -33.21 12.43 -13.55
CA ARG A 86 -32.42 13.67 -13.58
C ARG A 86 -31.85 13.96 -14.95
N ASP A 87 -31.27 12.95 -15.58
CA ASP A 87 -30.53 13.10 -16.83
C ASP A 87 -31.41 12.82 -18.06
N GLY A 88 -32.68 12.44 -17.86
CA GLY A 88 -33.59 12.02 -18.93
C GLY A 88 -33.18 10.71 -19.61
N GLY A 89 -32.30 9.93 -18.96
CA GLY A 89 -31.71 8.71 -19.47
C GLY A 89 -30.48 8.28 -18.65
N LEU A 90 -29.85 7.18 -19.03
CA LEU A 90 -28.62 6.70 -18.40
C LEU A 90 -27.44 6.78 -19.39
N PRO A 91 -26.22 7.13 -18.92
CA PRO A 91 -25.06 7.20 -19.79
C PRO A 91 -24.73 5.81 -20.36
N LEU A 92 -24.57 5.74 -21.68
CA LEU A 92 -24.25 4.48 -22.35
C LEU A 92 -22.79 4.09 -22.03
N PRO A 93 -22.53 2.85 -21.59
CA PRO A 93 -21.16 2.41 -21.35
C PRO A 93 -20.36 2.39 -22.66
N PRO A 94 -19.05 2.66 -22.62
CA PRO A 94 -18.19 2.50 -23.80
C PRO A 94 -18.24 1.04 -24.29
N PRO A 95 -18.08 0.80 -25.61
CA PRO A 95 -18.10 -0.55 -26.16
C PRO A 95 -17.01 -1.41 -25.51
N PRO A 96 -17.27 -2.71 -25.26
CA PRO A 96 -16.27 -3.60 -24.68
C PRO A 96 -15.07 -3.69 -25.61
N THR A 97 -13.90 -3.26 -25.12
CA THR A 97 -12.63 -3.52 -25.80
C THR A 97 -12.42 -5.04 -25.84
N PRO A 98 -12.13 -5.65 -27.00
CA PRO A 98 -11.91 -7.08 -27.07
C PRO A 98 -10.77 -7.50 -26.13
N PRO A 99 -10.89 -8.63 -25.41
CA PRO A 99 -9.82 -9.11 -24.55
C PRO A 99 -8.58 -9.44 -25.40
N PRO A 100 -7.36 -9.16 -24.92
CA PRO A 100 -6.16 -9.64 -25.59
C PRO A 100 -6.17 -11.17 -25.57
N THR A 101 -6.11 -11.78 -26.74
CA THR A 101 -5.85 -13.22 -26.90
C THR A 101 -4.49 -13.55 -26.30
N THR A 102 -4.49 -14.24 -25.16
CA THR A 102 -3.29 -14.76 -24.52
C THR A 102 -2.76 -15.93 -25.34
N ASN A 103 -1.73 -15.70 -26.16
CA ASN A 103 -0.88 -16.79 -26.65
C ASN A 103 0.00 -17.24 -25.49
N ASN A 104 -0.28 -18.44 -24.98
CA ASN A 104 0.49 -19.10 -23.94
C ASN A 104 1.82 -19.59 -24.52
N ASN A 105 2.91 -18.85 -24.29
CA ASN A 105 4.26 -19.37 -24.48
C ASN A 105 5.07 -19.11 -23.22
N SER A 106 5.35 -20.19 -22.50
CA SER A 106 6.13 -20.22 -21.27
C SER A 106 7.58 -19.83 -21.52
N ASN A 107 8.03 -18.71 -20.97
CA ASN A 107 9.31 -18.55 -20.29
C ASN A 107 9.53 -17.08 -19.88
N GLU A 108 10.32 -16.92 -18.82
CA GLU A 108 10.88 -15.69 -18.26
C GLU A 108 10.07 -14.93 -17.20
N ALA A 109 10.74 -14.84 -16.06
CA ALA A 109 10.40 -14.07 -14.89
C ALA A 109 10.48 -12.56 -15.15
N SER A 110 9.76 -11.83 -14.31
CA SER A 110 10.01 -10.41 -14.00
C SER A 110 9.82 -9.41 -15.14
N SER A 111 8.60 -8.90 -15.28
CA SER A 111 8.44 -7.47 -15.56
C SER A 111 7.10 -6.95 -15.05
N SER A 112 7.22 -5.85 -14.31
CA SER A 112 6.15 -5.02 -13.78
C SER A 112 5.15 -4.61 -14.88
N SER A 113 3.87 -4.87 -14.60
CA SER A 113 2.75 -4.44 -15.44
C SER A 113 2.78 -2.94 -15.72
N SER A 114 2.94 -2.63 -16.99
CA SER A 114 2.89 -1.32 -17.60
C SER A 114 1.46 -0.78 -17.64
N ASN A 115 1.20 0.25 -16.85
CA ASN A 115 0.11 1.19 -17.13
C ASN A 115 0.71 2.57 -17.35
N ALA A 116 1.48 2.69 -18.44
CA ALA A 116 2.08 3.93 -18.91
C ALA A 116 1.04 4.73 -19.70
N GLN A 117 0.12 5.40 -18.99
CA GLN A 117 -0.52 6.58 -19.55
C GLN A 117 0.38 7.78 -19.25
N SER A 118 1.15 8.18 -20.26
CA SER A 118 1.86 9.45 -20.39
C SER A 118 2.52 9.99 -19.11
N SER A 119 3.46 9.24 -18.53
CA SER A 119 4.47 9.90 -17.70
C SER A 119 5.38 10.67 -18.65
N SER A 120 5.14 11.97 -18.73
CA SER A 120 6.06 12.95 -19.32
C SER A 120 7.51 12.56 -19.06
N HIS A 121 8.31 12.48 -20.13
CA HIS A 121 9.77 12.53 -20.33
C HIS A 121 10.80 12.33 -19.18
N PHE A 122 10.41 11.86 -18.01
CA PHE A 122 11.24 11.74 -16.82
C PHE A 122 11.64 10.28 -16.68
N SER A 123 12.95 10.03 -16.81
CA SER A 123 13.54 8.70 -16.68
C SER A 123 13.46 8.15 -15.25
N ASN A 124 13.46 9.04 -14.24
CA ASN A 124 13.58 8.68 -12.83
C ASN A 124 12.73 9.58 -11.93
N LEU A 125 12.39 9.07 -10.74
CA LEU A 125 11.66 9.85 -9.72
C LEU A 125 12.44 11.07 -9.24
N VAL A 126 13.78 10.99 -9.21
CA VAL A 126 14.66 12.13 -8.89
C VAL A 126 14.41 13.27 -9.88
N GLN A 127 14.35 12.95 -11.18
CA GLN A 127 14.09 13.91 -12.26
C GLN A 127 12.68 14.48 -12.20
N ARG A 128 11.69 13.62 -11.91
CA ARG A 128 10.29 14.03 -11.76
C ARG A 128 10.08 15.04 -10.63
N TYR A 129 10.84 14.91 -9.54
CA TYR A 129 10.76 15.81 -8.38
C TYR A 129 11.88 16.87 -8.36
N HIS A 130 12.69 16.97 -9.43
CA HIS A 130 13.83 17.88 -9.52
C HIS A 130 14.80 17.80 -8.32
N LEU A 131 15.03 16.59 -7.82
CA LEU A 131 15.85 16.29 -6.63
C LEU A 131 17.34 16.08 -6.95
N GLU A 132 17.79 16.47 -8.15
CA GLU A 132 19.14 16.22 -8.66
C GLU A 132 20.24 16.82 -7.76
N LYS A 133 19.94 17.97 -7.12
CA LYS A 133 20.88 18.70 -6.25
C LYS A 133 20.88 18.22 -4.80
N ALA A 134 19.88 17.44 -4.40
CA ALA A 134 19.83 16.84 -3.08
C ALA A 134 20.62 15.53 -3.17
N ASP A 135 21.95 15.66 -3.11
CA ASP A 135 22.83 14.53 -2.90
C ASP A 135 22.31 13.81 -1.65
N GLY A 136 22.16 12.50 -1.74
CA GLY A 136 21.54 11.66 -0.70
C GLY A 136 22.21 11.74 0.68
N SER A 137 23.15 12.66 0.90
CA SER A 137 23.76 13.07 2.16
C SER A 137 22.96 14.14 2.93
N GLN A 138 22.06 14.91 2.32
CA GLN A 138 21.28 15.93 3.05
C GLN A 138 20.16 15.30 3.88
N GLU A 139 20.34 15.24 5.19
CA GLU A 139 19.31 14.89 6.17
C GLU A 139 18.19 15.94 6.14
N LEU A 140 17.23 15.75 5.23
CA LEU A 140 16.00 16.52 5.27
C LEU A 140 15.22 16.08 6.51
N ALA A 141 14.86 17.04 7.36
CA ALA A 141 14.00 16.79 8.51
C ALA A 141 12.69 16.11 8.08
N GLU A 142 12.23 15.14 8.86
CA GLU A 142 10.97 14.45 8.58
C GLU A 142 9.82 15.47 8.49
N PRO A 143 9.11 15.54 7.36
CA PRO A 143 8.04 16.52 7.21
C PRO A 143 6.88 16.16 8.12
N GLU A 144 6.27 17.18 8.73
CA GLU A 144 5.15 17.02 9.66
C GLU A 144 4.03 16.16 9.05
N LYS A 145 3.56 15.19 9.82
CA LYS A 145 2.47 14.28 9.44
C LYS A 145 1.09 14.91 9.67
N VAL A 146 0.95 16.22 9.45
CA VAL A 146 -0.31 16.97 9.64
C VAL A 146 -0.81 17.46 8.29
N TRP A 147 -2.10 17.27 8.01
CA TRP A 147 -2.70 17.81 6.79
C TRP A 147 -2.89 19.32 6.93
N GLY A 148 -2.44 20.07 5.91
CA GLY A 148 -2.71 21.50 5.84
C GLY A 148 -4.22 21.80 5.89
N THR A 149 -4.56 22.88 6.60
CA THR A 149 -5.93 23.41 6.70
C THR A 149 -6.42 23.96 5.36
N THR A 150 -5.52 24.59 4.60
CA THR A 150 -5.75 25.09 3.23
C THR A 150 -5.28 24.07 2.19
N ALA A 151 -5.91 24.06 1.01
CA ALA A 151 -5.55 23.17 -0.10
C ALA A 151 -4.08 23.33 -0.53
N ASP A 152 -3.60 24.57 -0.65
CA ASP A 152 -2.22 24.86 -1.06
C ASP A 152 -1.20 24.31 -0.05
N LYS A 153 -1.42 24.58 1.24
CA LYS A 153 -0.59 24.03 2.33
C LYS A 153 -0.56 22.51 2.31
N ARG A 154 -1.70 21.86 2.05
CA ARG A 154 -1.78 20.40 1.94
C ARG A 154 -0.98 19.88 0.76
N GLN A 155 -1.04 20.56 -0.39
CA GLN A 155 -0.26 20.20 -1.56
C GLN A 155 1.24 20.33 -1.29
N GLU A 156 1.68 21.40 -0.63
CA GLU A 156 3.08 21.60 -0.24
C GLU A 156 3.58 20.52 0.71
N VAL A 157 2.82 20.21 1.77
CA VAL A 157 3.16 19.14 2.73
C VAL A 157 3.28 17.79 2.01
N LEU A 158 2.34 17.47 1.12
CA LEU A 158 2.40 16.25 0.32
C LEU A 158 3.59 16.21 -0.62
N ARG A 159 3.98 17.36 -1.20
CA ARG A 159 5.16 17.45 -2.07
C ARG A 159 6.44 17.19 -1.28
N LYS A 160 6.62 17.87 -0.16
CA LYS A 160 7.76 17.67 0.76
C LYS A 160 7.87 16.22 1.23
N ARG A 161 6.74 15.59 1.57
CA ARG A 161 6.72 14.17 1.98
C ARG A 161 7.13 13.21 0.88
N LYS A 162 6.73 13.48 -0.37
CA LYS A 162 7.15 12.67 -1.53
C LYS A 162 8.65 12.85 -1.79
N GLU A 163 9.14 14.09 -1.74
CA GLU A 163 10.56 14.40 -1.90
C GLU A 163 11.41 13.68 -0.85
N PHE A 164 11.02 13.77 0.43
CA PHE A 164 11.66 13.05 1.54
C PHE A 164 11.69 11.53 1.31
N MET A 165 10.57 10.94 0.92
CA MET A 165 10.48 9.51 0.65
C MET A 165 11.39 9.07 -0.50
N VAL A 166 11.50 9.87 -1.56
CA VAL A 166 12.37 9.56 -2.71
C VAL A 166 13.84 9.58 -2.28
N LEU A 167 14.26 10.55 -1.48
CA LEU A 167 15.64 10.60 -0.96
C LEU A 167 15.94 9.46 0.01
N GLN A 168 15.03 9.16 0.94
CA GLN A 168 15.17 8.04 1.85
C GLN A 168 15.27 6.70 1.10
N ALA A 169 14.43 6.50 0.07
CA ALA A 169 14.49 5.32 -0.78
C ALA A 169 15.82 5.23 -1.53
N ARG A 170 16.36 6.34 -2.04
CA ARG A 170 17.67 6.39 -2.70
C ARG A 170 18.80 5.98 -1.76
N ARG A 171 18.81 6.46 -0.51
CA ARG A 171 19.79 6.06 0.52
C ARG A 171 19.77 4.55 0.76
N LYS A 172 18.58 4.03 1.07
CA LYS A 172 18.37 2.60 1.34
C LYS A 172 18.75 1.72 0.14
N MET A 173 18.55 2.23 -1.08
CA MET A 173 18.98 1.54 -2.29
C MET A 173 20.52 1.48 -2.39
N MET A 174 21.22 2.58 -2.11
CA MET A 174 22.69 2.62 -2.14
C MET A 174 23.31 1.73 -1.06
N GLU A 175 22.76 1.72 0.16
CA GLU A 175 23.22 0.82 1.24
C GLU A 175 23.11 -0.65 0.82
N LYS A 176 21.94 -1.05 0.30
CA LYS A 176 21.73 -2.42 -0.21
C LYS A 176 22.63 -2.79 -1.38
N GLN A 177 23.01 -1.83 -2.22
CA GLN A 177 23.97 -2.08 -3.30
C GLN A 177 25.37 -2.37 -2.72
N LYS A 178 25.81 -1.57 -1.75
CA LYS A 178 27.09 -1.78 -1.05
C LYS A 178 27.12 -3.13 -0.31
N GLU A 179 26.05 -3.50 0.38
CA GLU A 179 25.94 -4.82 1.05
C GLU A 179 26.04 -5.98 0.06
N LYS A 180 25.37 -5.88 -1.09
CA LYS A 180 25.43 -6.90 -2.15
C LYS A 180 26.81 -6.99 -2.80
N GLU A 181 27.50 -5.87 -2.97
CA GLU A 181 28.88 -5.84 -3.47
C GLU A 181 29.83 -6.51 -2.46
N GLN A 182 29.67 -6.24 -1.16
CA GLN A 182 30.46 -6.88 -0.11
C GLN A 182 30.23 -8.40 -0.04
N GLN A 183 28.97 -8.84 -0.18
CA GLN A 183 28.64 -10.28 -0.25
C GLN A 183 29.20 -10.97 -1.50
N LYS A 184 29.35 -10.25 -2.62
CA LYS A 184 29.99 -10.79 -3.84
C LYS A 184 31.51 -10.92 -3.73
N THR A 185 32.14 -10.17 -2.84
CA THR A 185 33.60 -10.23 -2.63
C THR A 185 34.05 -11.25 -1.58
N SER A 186 33.13 -11.90 -0.85
CA SER A 186 33.44 -12.84 0.24
C SER A 186 33.19 -14.32 -0.08
N SER A 187 33.09 -14.71 -1.35
CA SER A 187 33.03 -16.13 -1.75
C SER A 187 34.38 -16.59 -2.31
N PRO A 188 35.26 -17.22 -1.50
CA PRO A 188 36.41 -17.94 -2.02
C PRO A 188 36.01 -19.36 -2.43
N THR A 189 36.41 -19.68 -3.65
CA THR A 189 36.68 -21.02 -4.18
C THR A 189 37.53 -21.85 -3.21
N THR A 190 37.06 -23.04 -2.81
CA THR A 190 37.93 -24.15 -2.38
C THR A 190 37.48 -25.42 -3.09
N THR A 191 38.27 -25.80 -4.09
CA THR A 191 38.23 -27.05 -4.81
C THR A 191 39.20 -28.03 -4.13
N MET A 192 38.67 -29.18 -3.69
CA MET A 192 39.30 -30.52 -3.57
C MET A 192 40.53 -30.70 -2.65
N ALA A 193 40.30 -31.34 -1.49
CA ALA A 193 41.16 -32.33 -0.83
C ALA A 193 40.34 -32.96 0.32
N THR A 194 39.92 -34.22 0.24
CA THR A 194 40.65 -35.43 0.72
C THR A 194 40.34 -35.77 2.18
N ALA A 195 39.91 -37.04 2.36
CA ALA A 195 39.87 -37.89 3.55
C ALA A 195 38.78 -37.60 4.60
N THR A 196 37.81 -38.49 4.85
CA THR A 196 37.83 -39.81 5.53
C THR A 196 37.46 -39.64 7.01
N GLU A 197 36.36 -40.31 7.44
CA GLU A 197 35.99 -40.63 8.85
C GLU A 197 35.71 -39.39 9.74
N GLU A 198 34.73 -39.31 10.64
CA GLU A 198 34.11 -40.25 11.57
C GLU A 198 32.81 -39.60 12.13
N GLU A 199 31.97 -40.43 12.73
CA GLU A 199 30.75 -40.10 13.48
C GLU A 199 31.00 -39.06 14.59
N GLU A 200 30.04 -38.16 14.85
CA GLU A 200 29.64 -37.78 16.22
C GLU A 200 28.38 -36.89 16.23
N GLU A 201 27.30 -37.41 16.82
CA GLU A 201 26.12 -36.67 17.23
C GLU A 201 26.47 -35.76 18.43
N GLU A 202 26.64 -34.45 18.22
CA GLU A 202 26.52 -33.49 19.33
C GLU A 202 25.17 -32.77 19.29
N LYS A 203 24.30 -33.22 20.19
CA LYS A 203 23.04 -32.63 20.59
C LYS A 203 23.30 -31.29 21.31
N SER A 204 23.28 -30.18 20.57
CA SER A 204 23.27 -28.84 21.16
C SER A 204 21.86 -28.48 21.67
N GLU A 205 21.71 -28.28 22.97
CA GLU A 205 20.46 -28.10 23.73
C GLU A 205 19.77 -26.73 23.56
N ASN A 206 19.87 -26.07 22.41
CA ASN A 206 19.14 -24.81 22.15
C ASN A 206 17.91 -25.07 21.26
N PRO A 207 16.70 -24.65 21.68
CA PRO A 207 15.48 -24.88 20.91
C PRO A 207 15.61 -24.20 19.53
N THR A 208 15.30 -24.98 18.49
CA THR A 208 15.40 -24.53 17.09
C THR A 208 14.27 -23.53 16.77
N TYR A 209 14.42 -22.73 15.71
CA TYR A 209 13.42 -21.73 15.30
C TYR A 209 11.97 -22.27 15.26
N ASP A 210 11.76 -23.50 14.78
CA ASP A 210 10.44 -24.15 14.71
C ASP A 210 9.89 -24.60 16.07
N GLU A 211 10.75 -24.72 17.08
CA GLU A 211 10.39 -25.19 18.43
C GLU A 211 10.23 -24.04 19.44
N MET A 212 10.78 -22.87 19.15
CA MET A 212 10.70 -21.72 20.05
C MET A 212 9.32 -21.06 20.04
N SER A 213 8.84 -20.68 21.22
CA SER A 213 7.57 -19.96 21.36
C SER A 213 7.63 -18.57 20.72
N VAL A 214 6.47 -18.02 20.35
CA VAL A 214 6.36 -16.68 19.75
C VAL A 214 6.97 -15.60 20.66
N GLU A 215 6.91 -15.78 21.97
CA GLU A 215 7.51 -14.85 22.95
C GLU A 215 9.03 -14.94 22.98
N GLN A 216 9.60 -16.15 22.92
CA GLN A 216 11.05 -16.35 22.79
C GLN A 216 11.58 -15.76 21.50
N LEU A 217 10.92 -16.05 20.37
CA LEU A 217 11.29 -15.51 19.06
C LEU A 217 11.32 -13.98 19.06
N ASN A 218 10.40 -13.33 19.79
CA ASN A 218 10.35 -11.88 19.93
C ASN A 218 11.42 -11.28 20.85
N ALA A 219 11.94 -12.07 21.80
CA ALA A 219 13.03 -11.66 22.68
C ALA A 219 14.42 -11.73 21.99
N LEU A 220 14.57 -12.54 20.94
CA LEU A 220 15.80 -12.60 20.15
C LEU A 220 16.03 -11.30 19.36
N SER A 221 17.31 -10.95 19.20
CA SER A 221 17.69 -9.85 18.31
C SER A 221 17.37 -10.19 16.84
N PRO A 222 17.17 -9.17 15.97
CA PRO A 222 16.85 -9.41 14.56
C PRO A 222 17.89 -10.25 13.81
N GLU A 223 19.16 -10.13 14.19
CA GLU A 223 20.27 -10.89 13.58
C GLU A 223 20.28 -12.35 14.04
N GLU A 224 20.06 -12.62 15.33
CA GLU A 224 19.98 -13.99 15.86
C GLU A 224 18.80 -14.75 15.26
N ARG A 225 17.63 -14.10 15.14
CA ARG A 225 16.45 -14.71 14.50
C ARG A 225 16.73 -15.09 13.05
N ARG A 226 17.50 -14.28 12.33
CA ARG A 226 17.87 -14.55 10.93
C ARG A 226 18.81 -15.73 10.83
N GLN A 227 19.81 -15.82 11.72
CA GLN A 227 20.76 -16.92 11.74
C GLN A 227 20.05 -18.26 12.02
N GLN A 228 19.13 -18.29 12.98
CA GLN A 228 18.36 -19.49 13.26
C GLN A 228 17.44 -19.92 12.11
N LEU A 229 16.87 -18.96 11.38
CA LEU A 229 16.06 -19.26 10.18
C LEU A 229 16.93 -19.88 9.07
N LEU A 230 18.17 -19.41 8.91
CA LEU A 230 19.12 -19.98 7.96
C LEU A 230 19.53 -21.41 8.35
N ASP A 231 19.83 -21.64 9.63
CA ASP A 231 20.13 -22.99 10.15
C ASP A 231 18.96 -23.96 9.93
N ALA A 232 17.71 -23.51 10.17
CA ALA A 232 16.52 -24.32 9.89
C ALA A 232 16.35 -24.67 8.40
N LEU A 233 16.67 -23.75 7.49
CA LEU A 233 16.63 -23.99 6.05
C LEU A 233 17.69 -25.00 5.59
N GLU A 234 18.89 -24.91 6.16
CA GLU A 234 19.99 -25.82 5.88
C GLU A 234 19.63 -27.24 6.31
N ARG A 235 19.11 -27.41 7.54
CA ARG A 235 18.63 -28.71 8.04
C ARG A 235 17.52 -29.31 7.19
N ARG A 236 16.55 -28.50 6.76
CA ARG A 236 15.48 -28.97 5.87
C ARG A 236 16.01 -29.47 4.52
N ASN A 237 17.05 -28.84 4.01
CA ASN A 237 17.70 -29.23 2.77
C ASN A 237 18.57 -30.49 2.93
N VAL A 238 19.10 -30.76 4.13
CA VAL A 238 19.82 -31.99 4.46
C VAL A 238 18.86 -33.18 4.65
N ASN A 239 17.64 -32.94 5.14
CA ASN A 239 16.64 -33.98 5.38
C ASN A 239 15.70 -34.28 4.18
N SER A 240 15.93 -33.69 2.99
CA SER A 240 15.20 -34.00 1.73
C SER A 240 16.05 -34.83 0.78
#